data_AF-A0A6G1ZFC6-F1
#
_entry.id   AF-A0A6G1ZFC6-F1
#
_cell.length_a   1.000
_cell.length_b   1.000
_cell.length_c   1.000
_cell.angle_alpha   90.00
_cell.angle_beta   90.00
_cell.angle_gamma   90.00
#
_symmetry.space_group_name_H-M   'P 1'
#
loop_
_entity.id
_entity.type
_entity.pdbx_description
1 polymer ?
#
loop_
_entity_poly.entity_id
_entity_poly.type
_entity_poly.pdbx_seq_one_letter_code
_entity_poly.pdbx_strand_id
1 'polypeptide(L)'
;MERISVTDFGPIQHAEIEIKPFCILIGHTSSGKSTVAKLLDLFNSQEFYFIEPKDNLVPFISLLKKYDIDFDFKEHTCIVYKKGEYTWTISKKGIETDYPFTDIANEWYHGNVLFTKSHRPFRARIIKLLNLLNEDIRLPELQNFEHIEQFPDEKIRDNQYIQFYSRLMHTYVYNEIPSVYIPAERILMSVLSKAIFSFYEKGINIPDCLKIFANKYSLVKTIRNSTK
;
A
#
# COMPACT_ATOMS: atom_id res chain seq x y z
N MET A 1 -14.89 8.85 1.12
CA MET A 1 -15.49 7.81 2.00
C MET A 1 -14.64 6.54 1.87
N GLU A 2 -14.46 5.75 2.94
CA GLU A 2 -13.71 4.49 2.89
C GLU A 2 -14.59 3.34 3.43
N ARG A 3 -14.63 2.21 2.72
CA ARG A 3 -15.45 1.04 3.09
C ARG A 3 -14.73 -0.25 2.70
N ILE A 4 -14.90 -1.29 3.52
CA ILE A 4 -14.46 -2.64 3.21
C ILE A 4 -15.62 -3.62 3.37
N SER A 5 -15.80 -4.50 2.39
CA SER A 5 -16.68 -5.66 2.47
C SER A 5 -15.85 -6.92 2.26
N VAL A 6 -16.05 -7.92 3.12
CA VAL A 6 -15.32 -9.18 3.10
C VAL A 6 -16.32 -10.33 3.22
N THR A 7 -16.29 -11.23 2.25
CA THR A 7 -17.15 -12.43 2.21
C THR A 7 -16.27 -13.67 2.06
N ASP A 8 -16.55 -14.70 2.86
CA ASP A 8 -15.90 -16.01 2.85
C ASP A 8 -14.35 -15.96 2.80
N PHE A 9 -13.74 -15.16 3.67
CA PHE A 9 -12.29 -15.00 3.75
C PHE A 9 -11.75 -15.28 5.17
N GLY A 10 -11.05 -16.40 5.32
CA GLY A 10 -10.55 -16.86 6.62
C GLY A 10 -11.68 -17.02 7.65
N PRO A 11 -11.61 -16.39 8.84
CA PRO A 11 -12.67 -16.47 9.85
C PRO A 11 -13.89 -15.59 9.54
N ILE A 12 -13.84 -14.76 8.50
CA ILE A 12 -14.92 -13.82 8.16
C ILE A 12 -15.86 -14.50 7.16
N GLN A 13 -17.08 -14.82 7.60
CA GLN A 13 -18.15 -15.30 6.70
C GLN A 13 -18.72 -14.13 5.89
N HIS A 14 -19.11 -13.04 6.56
CA HIS A 14 -19.56 -11.82 5.93
C HIS A 14 -19.33 -10.64 6.88
N ALA A 15 -18.70 -9.58 6.39
CA ALA A 15 -18.53 -8.33 7.11
C ALA A 15 -18.57 -7.17 6.13
N GLU A 16 -19.29 -6.11 6.50
CA GLU A 16 -19.31 -4.88 5.72
C GLU A 16 -19.17 -3.69 6.66
N ILE A 17 -18.11 -2.90 6.46
CA ILE A 17 -17.63 -1.92 7.43
C ILE A 17 -17.34 -0.63 6.70
N GLU A 18 -18.04 0.43 7.09
CA GLU A 18 -17.70 1.81 6.75
C GLU A 18 -16.61 2.31 7.71
N ILE A 19 -15.50 2.81 7.15
CA ILE A 19 -14.39 3.33 7.94
C ILE A 19 -14.66 4.80 8.28
N LYS A 20 -14.99 5.01 9.55
CA LYS A 20 -15.20 6.33 10.16
C LYS A 20 -13.93 6.80 10.86
N PRO A 21 -13.81 8.10 11.22
CA PRO A 21 -12.64 8.62 11.95
C PRO A 21 -12.30 7.83 13.21
N PHE A 22 -13.33 7.28 13.88
CA PHE A 22 -13.18 6.28 14.92
C PHE A 22 -14.02 5.05 14.58
N CYS A 23 -13.39 3.89 14.48
CA CYS A 23 -14.04 2.61 14.25
C CYS A 23 -13.63 1.62 15.34
N ILE A 24 -14.60 1.04 16.04
CA ILE A 24 -14.36 0.05 17.10
C ILE A 24 -14.95 -1.28 16.62
N LEU A 25 -14.07 -2.26 16.37
CA LEU A 25 -14.47 -3.61 15.98
C LEU A 25 -14.65 -4.48 17.23
N ILE A 26 -15.88 -4.92 17.52
CA ILE A 26 -16.21 -5.73 18.69
C ILE A 26 -16.65 -7.13 18.25
N GLY A 27 -16.18 -8.16 18.96
CA GLY A 27 -16.56 -9.56 18.71
C GLY A 27 -15.66 -10.54 19.46
N HIS A 28 -16.06 -11.81 19.48
CA HIS A 28 -15.34 -12.91 20.14
C HIS A 28 -13.90 -13.08 19.63
N THR A 29 -13.03 -13.77 20.38
CA THR A 29 -11.68 -14.11 19.90
C THR A 29 -11.75 -14.84 18.55
N SER A 30 -10.75 -14.60 17.71
CA SER A 30 -10.65 -15.21 16.36
C SER A 30 -11.79 -14.88 15.38
N SER A 31 -12.61 -13.86 15.65
CA SER A 31 -13.71 -13.42 14.77
C SER A 31 -13.27 -12.58 13.55
N GLY A 32 -11.97 -12.54 13.21
CA GLY A 32 -11.47 -11.76 12.06
C GLY A 32 -11.22 -10.26 12.25
N LYS A 33 -11.38 -9.72 13.47
CA LYS A 33 -11.12 -8.28 13.75
C LYS A 33 -9.72 -7.82 13.33
N SER A 34 -8.69 -8.60 13.68
CA SER A 34 -7.31 -8.31 13.29
C SER A 34 -7.08 -8.48 11.79
N THR A 35 -7.79 -9.42 11.14
CA THR A 35 -7.76 -9.60 9.68
C THR A 35 -8.26 -8.34 8.99
N VAL A 36 -9.39 -7.77 9.41
CA VAL A 36 -9.89 -6.49 8.86
C VAL A 36 -8.87 -5.37 9.05
N ALA A 37 -8.32 -5.21 10.26
CA ALA A 37 -7.34 -4.16 10.53
C ALA A 37 -6.06 -4.30 9.68
N LYS A 38 -5.56 -5.53 9.49
CA LYS A 38 -4.42 -5.83 8.62
C LYS A 38 -4.75 -5.59 7.15
N LEU A 39 -5.94 -5.94 6.69
CA LEU A 39 -6.40 -5.66 5.32
C LEU A 39 -6.46 -4.15 5.05
N LEU A 40 -6.97 -3.37 5.99
CA LEU A 40 -7.00 -1.91 5.88
C LEU A 40 -5.59 -1.31 5.81
N ASP A 41 -4.64 -1.82 6.62
CA ASP A 41 -3.24 -1.39 6.55
C ASP A 41 -2.60 -1.77 5.20
N LEU A 42 -2.90 -2.98 4.71
CA LEU A 42 -2.46 -3.46 3.39
C LEU A 42 -3.00 -2.59 2.25
N PHE A 43 -4.29 -2.27 2.24
CA PHE A 43 -4.89 -1.43 1.18
C PHE A 43 -4.37 0.02 1.18
N ASN A 44 -3.80 0.48 2.29
CA ASN A 44 -3.14 1.77 2.39
C ASN A 44 -1.62 1.70 2.14
N SER A 45 -1.07 0.52 1.82
CA SER A 45 0.34 0.35 1.43
C SER A 45 0.57 0.65 -0.05
N GLN A 46 1.77 1.12 -0.41
CA GLN A 46 2.15 1.38 -1.80
C GLN A 46 2.10 0.11 -2.66
N GLU A 47 2.52 -1.02 -2.09
CA GLU A 47 2.59 -2.30 -2.78
C GLU A 47 1.23 -2.76 -3.31
N PHE A 48 0.14 -2.38 -2.65
CA PHE A 48 -1.20 -2.67 -3.14
C PHE A 48 -1.49 -1.96 -4.47
N TYR A 49 -1.13 -0.69 -4.60
CA TYR A 49 -1.33 0.08 -5.83
C TYR A 49 -0.46 -0.39 -7.00
N PHE A 50 0.60 -1.17 -6.72
CA PHE A 50 1.45 -1.77 -7.76
C PHE A 50 0.88 -3.05 -8.36
N ILE A 51 -0.13 -3.64 -7.73
CA ILE A 51 -0.73 -4.87 -8.22
C ILE A 51 -1.54 -4.56 -9.47
N GLU A 52 -1.18 -5.23 -10.56
CA GLU A 52 -1.87 -5.07 -11.83
C GLU A 52 -3.28 -5.70 -11.76
N PRO A 53 -4.33 -4.97 -12.18
CA PRO A 53 -5.69 -5.51 -12.22
C PRO A 53 -5.84 -6.48 -13.39
N LYS A 54 -5.72 -7.77 -13.10
CA LYS A 54 -5.79 -8.87 -14.06
C LYS A 54 -6.35 -10.13 -13.41
N ASP A 55 -6.57 -11.14 -14.25
CA ASP A 55 -6.94 -12.50 -13.86
C ASP A 55 -5.77 -13.27 -13.21
N ASN A 56 -5.04 -12.63 -12.30
CA ASN A 56 -3.90 -13.20 -11.58
C ASN A 56 -3.86 -12.70 -10.14
N LEU A 57 -4.16 -13.59 -9.19
CA LEU A 57 -4.21 -13.27 -7.76
C LEU A 57 -2.87 -13.47 -7.05
N VAL A 58 -1.86 -14.06 -7.70
CA VAL A 58 -0.56 -14.40 -7.09
C VAL A 58 0.14 -13.19 -6.44
N PRO A 59 0.20 -12.00 -7.07
CA PRO A 59 0.81 -10.82 -6.44
C PRO A 59 0.09 -10.41 -5.15
N PHE A 60 -1.24 -10.46 -5.14
CA PHE A 60 -2.04 -10.12 -3.96
C PHE A 60 -1.91 -11.15 -2.84
N ILE A 61 -1.93 -12.44 -3.15
CA ILE A 61 -1.66 -13.51 -2.16
C ILE A 61 -0.27 -13.33 -1.56
N SER A 62 0.73 -12.98 -2.38
CA SER A 62 2.08 -12.71 -1.88
C SER A 62 2.11 -11.50 -0.94
N LEU A 63 1.32 -10.46 -1.23
CA LEU A 63 1.16 -9.30 -0.35
C LEU A 63 0.45 -9.68 0.95
N LEU A 64 -0.64 -10.46 0.91
CA LEU A 64 -1.33 -10.95 2.11
C LEU A 64 -0.41 -11.70 3.07
N LYS A 65 0.47 -12.56 2.53
CA LYS A 65 1.47 -13.29 3.32
C LYS A 65 2.44 -12.38 4.06
N LYS A 66 2.79 -11.22 3.50
CA LYS A 66 3.60 -10.21 4.20
C LYS A 66 2.89 -9.64 5.44
N TYR A 67 1.56 -9.64 5.45
CA TYR A 67 0.73 -9.23 6.58
C TYR A 67 0.33 -10.41 7.48
N ASP A 68 0.90 -11.60 7.26
CA ASP A 68 0.57 -12.83 7.99
C ASP A 68 -0.94 -13.11 7.89
N ILE A 69 -1.44 -13.04 6.66
CA ILE A 69 -2.75 -13.49 6.24
C ILE A 69 -2.50 -14.60 5.21
N ASP A 70 -2.72 -15.85 5.61
CA ASP A 70 -2.50 -17.04 4.78
C ASP A 70 -3.80 -17.83 4.66
N PHE A 71 -4.78 -17.21 4.00
CA PHE A 71 -6.08 -17.80 3.72
C PHE A 71 -6.23 -18.04 2.22
N ASP A 72 -6.78 -19.19 1.87
CA ASP A 72 -7.11 -19.50 0.49
C ASP A 72 -8.32 -18.68 0.00
N PHE A 73 -8.27 -18.27 -1.27
CA PHE A 73 -9.45 -17.75 -1.97
C PHE A 73 -10.30 -18.92 -2.47
N LYS A 74 -11.45 -19.11 -1.84
CA LYS A 74 -12.49 -20.05 -2.25
C LYS A 74 -13.31 -19.45 -3.40
N GLU A 75 -14.19 -20.25 -3.98
CA GLU A 75 -15.03 -19.84 -5.11
C GLU A 75 -15.91 -18.62 -4.78
N HIS A 76 -16.36 -18.50 -3.52
CA HIS A 76 -17.22 -17.41 -3.06
C HIS A 76 -16.46 -16.31 -2.30
N THR A 77 -15.13 -16.43 -2.17
CA THR A 77 -14.33 -15.42 -1.49
C THR A 77 -14.34 -14.13 -2.31
N CYS A 78 -14.77 -13.05 -1.68
CA CYS A 78 -14.81 -11.73 -2.28
C CYS A 78 -14.41 -10.66 -1.25
N ILE A 79 -13.48 -9.80 -1.62
CA ILE A 79 -13.11 -8.61 -0.86
C ILE A 79 -13.37 -7.41 -1.75
N VAL A 80 -14.20 -6.48 -1.27
CA VAL A 80 -14.46 -5.21 -1.95
C VAL A 80 -13.93 -4.09 -1.07
N TYR A 81 -12.96 -3.35 -1.57
CA TYR A 81 -12.41 -2.16 -0.91
C TYR A 81 -12.80 -0.92 -1.68
N LYS A 82 -13.29 0.11 -0.99
CA LYS A 82 -13.66 1.40 -1.58
C LYS A 82 -12.91 2.51 -0.88
N LYS A 83 -12.29 3.40 -1.64
CA LYS A 83 -11.59 4.59 -1.12
C LYS A 83 -11.83 5.78 -2.04
N GLY A 84 -12.53 6.78 -1.52
CA GLY A 84 -13.02 7.89 -2.34
C GLY A 84 -14.08 7.37 -3.32
N GLU A 85 -13.91 7.72 -4.59
CA GLU A 85 -14.76 7.25 -5.69
C GLU A 85 -14.31 5.89 -6.25
N TYR A 86 -13.14 5.39 -5.83
CA TYR A 86 -12.54 4.20 -6.41
C TYR A 86 -12.89 2.93 -5.66
N THR A 87 -13.02 1.83 -6.40
CA THR A 87 -13.37 0.50 -5.93
C THR A 87 -12.35 -0.53 -6.43
N TRP A 88 -11.96 -1.43 -5.55
CA TRP A 88 -11.21 -2.65 -5.86
C TRP A 88 -12.06 -3.86 -5.48
N THR A 89 -12.24 -4.77 -6.42
CA THR A 89 -12.90 -6.06 -6.21
C THR A 89 -11.87 -7.16 -6.38
N ILE A 90 -11.63 -7.90 -5.31
CA ILE A 90 -10.67 -9.00 -5.26
C ILE A 90 -11.43 -10.30 -5.07
N SER A 91 -11.27 -11.23 -6.00
CA SER A 91 -11.88 -12.55 -5.95
C SER A 91 -10.92 -13.59 -6.50
N LYS A 92 -11.34 -14.85 -6.50
CA LYS A 92 -10.57 -15.94 -7.14
C LYS A 92 -10.29 -15.69 -8.63
N LYS A 93 -11.14 -14.90 -9.30
CA LYS A 93 -10.95 -14.54 -10.71
C LYS A 93 -9.77 -13.60 -10.91
N GLY A 94 -9.43 -12.78 -9.92
CA GLY A 94 -8.40 -11.76 -10.06
C GLY A 94 -8.74 -10.48 -9.30
N ILE A 95 -8.15 -9.38 -9.75
CA ILE A 95 -8.39 -8.04 -9.22
C ILE A 95 -8.97 -7.16 -10.30
N GLU A 96 -10.10 -6.53 -10.00
CA GLU A 96 -10.77 -5.55 -10.84
C GLU A 96 -10.80 -4.21 -10.10
N THR A 97 -10.55 -3.10 -10.81
CA THR A 97 -10.64 -1.75 -10.22
C THR A 97 -10.92 -0.69 -11.28
N ASP A 98 -11.61 0.36 -10.86
CA ASP A 98 -11.82 1.60 -11.61
C ASP A 98 -10.74 2.67 -11.33
N TYR A 99 -9.72 2.32 -10.54
CA TYR A 99 -8.64 3.23 -10.18
C TYR A 99 -7.77 3.59 -11.41
N PRO A 100 -7.69 4.88 -11.82
CA PRO A 100 -7.16 5.26 -13.13
C PRO A 100 -5.63 5.21 -13.23
N PHE A 101 -4.93 5.10 -12.10
CA PHE A 101 -3.46 5.17 -12.06
C PHE A 101 -2.78 3.80 -11.94
N THR A 102 -3.52 2.68 -12.06
CA THR A 102 -2.97 1.32 -11.95
C THR A 102 -1.80 1.08 -12.89
N ASP A 103 -1.94 1.41 -14.18
CA ASP A 103 -0.88 1.29 -15.17
C ASP A 103 0.37 2.08 -14.78
N ILE A 104 0.19 3.30 -14.28
CA ILE A 104 1.29 4.21 -13.94
C ILE A 104 2.03 3.70 -12.70
N ALA A 105 1.29 3.24 -11.69
CA ALA A 105 1.84 2.66 -10.47
C ALA A 105 2.64 1.38 -10.80
N ASN A 106 2.08 0.50 -11.64
CA ASN A 106 2.75 -0.70 -12.09
C ASN A 106 4.03 -0.39 -12.91
N GLU A 107 3.94 0.53 -13.88
CA GLU A 107 5.09 0.99 -14.67
C GLU A 107 6.20 1.58 -13.79
N TRP A 108 5.87 2.28 -12.70
CA TRP A 108 6.86 2.81 -11.76
C TRP A 108 7.56 1.69 -10.97
N TYR A 109 6.78 0.75 -10.43
CA TYR A 109 7.31 -0.38 -9.68
C TYR A 109 8.25 -1.24 -10.52
N HIS A 110 7.82 -1.64 -11.72
CA HIS A 110 8.64 -2.45 -12.63
C HIS A 110 9.70 -1.62 -13.36
N GLY A 111 9.48 -0.33 -13.58
CA GLY A 111 10.43 0.59 -14.18
C GLY A 111 11.68 0.79 -13.33
N ASN A 112 11.55 0.75 -12.00
CA ASN A 112 12.70 0.75 -11.08
C ASN A 112 13.55 -0.53 -11.19
N VAL A 113 12.97 -1.64 -11.63
CA VAL A 113 13.67 -2.91 -11.92
C VAL A 113 14.23 -2.94 -13.36
N LEU A 114 13.65 -2.16 -14.29
CA LEU A 114 13.91 -2.15 -15.73
C LEU A 114 14.54 -0.86 -16.27
N PHE A 115 15.28 -0.10 -15.45
CA PHE A 115 16.21 0.94 -15.94
C PHE A 115 17.26 0.43 -16.94
N THR A 116 17.24 -0.86 -17.27
CA THR A 116 18.18 -1.50 -18.18
C THR A 116 17.73 -1.54 -19.64
N LYS A 117 16.44 -1.50 -20.02
CA LYS A 117 16.06 -1.71 -21.46
C LYS A 117 14.80 -1.03 -22.05
N SER A 118 13.84 -0.46 -21.30
CA SER A 118 12.60 0.06 -21.94
C SER A 118 12.72 1.53 -22.40
N HIS A 119 12.59 1.75 -23.72
CA HIS A 119 12.75 3.03 -24.44
C HIS A 119 11.59 4.06 -24.29
N ARG A 120 10.70 3.95 -23.29
CA ARG A 120 9.70 5.03 -23.09
C ARG A 120 10.33 6.19 -22.32
N PRO A 121 10.37 7.41 -22.87
CA PRO A 121 10.98 8.55 -22.19
C PRO A 121 10.18 8.88 -20.92
N PHE A 122 10.85 9.14 -19.80
CA PHE A 122 10.22 9.54 -18.52
C PHE A 122 9.23 10.69 -18.70
N ARG A 123 9.54 11.60 -19.63
CA ARG A 123 8.66 12.68 -20.04
C ARG A 123 7.27 12.19 -20.45
N ALA A 124 7.19 11.11 -21.24
CA ALA A 124 5.92 10.52 -21.64
C ALA A 124 5.13 9.95 -20.45
N ARG A 125 5.81 9.42 -19.42
CA ARG A 125 5.16 8.95 -18.19
C ARG A 125 4.62 10.11 -17.35
N ILE A 126 5.38 11.19 -17.22
CA ILE A 126 4.93 12.42 -16.55
C ILE A 126 3.73 12.99 -17.30
N ILE A 127 3.80 13.11 -18.62
CA ILE A 127 2.67 13.60 -19.44
C ILE A 127 1.45 12.69 -19.28
N LYS A 128 1.63 11.36 -19.29
CA LYS A 128 0.53 10.41 -19.04
C LYS A 128 -0.12 10.65 -17.67
N LEU A 129 0.68 10.81 -16.62
CA LEU A 129 0.19 11.13 -15.27
C LEU A 129 -0.54 12.47 -15.25
N LEU A 130 0.06 13.53 -15.81
CA LEU A 130 -0.55 14.86 -15.85
C LEU A 130 -1.84 14.90 -16.64
N ASN A 131 -1.95 14.16 -17.75
CA ASN A 131 -3.18 14.07 -18.51
C ASN A 131 -4.30 13.42 -17.70
N LEU A 132 -4.00 12.39 -16.90
CA LEU A 132 -4.98 11.81 -15.97
C LEU A 132 -5.35 12.76 -14.82
N LEU A 133 -4.44 13.67 -14.42
CA LEU A 133 -4.70 14.67 -13.38
C LEU A 133 -5.44 15.92 -13.90
N ASN A 134 -5.29 16.23 -15.19
CA ASN A 134 -5.77 17.46 -15.82
C ASN A 134 -7.29 17.49 -16.08
N GLU A 135 -8.03 16.42 -15.81
CA GLU A 135 -9.50 16.49 -15.88
C GLU A 135 -10.13 17.28 -14.72
N ASP A 136 -9.40 17.63 -13.63
CA ASP A 136 -9.98 18.51 -12.59
C ASP A 136 -9.01 19.27 -11.65
N ILE A 137 -7.69 19.21 -11.83
CA ILE A 137 -6.76 19.79 -10.83
C ILE A 137 -5.93 20.95 -11.41
N ARG A 138 -6.29 22.19 -11.05
CA ARG A 138 -5.37 23.33 -11.10
C ARG A 138 -4.29 23.14 -10.04
N LEU A 139 -3.26 22.36 -10.35
CA LEU A 139 -2.11 22.16 -9.48
C LEU A 139 -1.35 23.48 -9.36
N PRO A 140 -1.19 24.08 -8.17
CA PRO A 140 -0.27 25.21 -7.97
C PRO A 140 1.17 24.83 -8.33
N GLU A 141 1.48 23.54 -8.19
CA GLU A 141 2.76 22.96 -8.56
C GLU A 141 3.02 23.01 -10.06
N LEU A 142 1.97 22.96 -10.92
CA LEU A 142 2.07 23.11 -12.39
C LEU A 142 2.70 24.44 -12.83
N GLN A 143 2.68 25.48 -11.99
CA GLN A 143 3.35 26.75 -12.33
C GLN A 143 4.89 26.62 -12.35
N ASN A 144 5.46 25.63 -11.65
CA ASN A 144 6.88 25.29 -11.77
C ASN A 144 7.18 24.40 -13.01
N PHE A 145 6.18 24.10 -13.86
CA PHE A 145 6.29 23.12 -14.97
C PHE A 145 6.67 23.76 -16.31
N GLU A 146 6.88 25.08 -16.39
CA GLU A 146 7.46 25.74 -17.58
C GLU A 146 8.86 25.18 -17.94
N HIS A 147 9.46 24.36 -17.07
CA HIS A 147 10.73 23.69 -17.29
C HIS A 147 10.64 22.25 -17.81
N ILE A 148 9.46 21.61 -17.94
CA ILE A 148 9.38 20.22 -18.46
C ILE A 148 9.93 20.09 -19.88
N GLU A 149 9.80 21.14 -20.69
CA GLU A 149 10.38 21.16 -22.04
C GLU A 149 11.91 21.30 -22.06
N GLN A 150 12.52 21.79 -20.97
CA GLN A 150 13.96 22.01 -20.85
C GLN A 150 14.73 20.76 -20.38
N PHE A 151 14.02 19.66 -20.19
CA PHE A 151 14.53 18.44 -19.59
C PHE A 151 14.74 17.36 -20.66
N PRO A 152 15.94 17.28 -21.27
CA PRO A 152 16.22 16.29 -22.31
C PRO A 152 16.17 14.86 -21.73
N ASP A 153 15.58 13.94 -22.50
CA ASP A 153 15.45 12.52 -22.17
C ASP A 153 16.80 11.83 -21.89
N GLU A 154 17.92 12.44 -22.27
CA GLU A 154 19.26 11.92 -21.97
C GLU A 154 19.63 12.02 -20.47
N LYS A 155 18.97 12.89 -19.70
CA LYS A 155 19.18 13.06 -18.25
C LYS A 155 18.23 12.25 -17.38
N ILE A 156 17.55 11.22 -17.92
CA ILE A 156 16.59 10.34 -17.23
C ILE A 156 17.09 9.74 -15.89
N ARG A 157 18.40 9.65 -15.68
CA ARG A 157 19.01 9.14 -14.43
C ARG A 157 19.33 10.22 -13.40
N ASP A 158 19.07 11.49 -13.70
CA ASP A 158 19.33 12.57 -12.76
C ASP A 158 18.39 12.40 -11.56
N ASN A 159 18.98 12.35 -10.37
CA ASN A 159 18.30 12.10 -9.10
C ASN A 159 17.13 13.08 -8.88
N GLN A 160 17.22 14.28 -9.46
CA GLN A 160 16.17 15.29 -9.43
C GLN A 160 14.87 14.80 -10.10
N TYR A 161 14.93 14.08 -11.23
CA TYR A 161 13.72 13.55 -11.88
C TYR A 161 13.06 12.44 -11.08
N ILE A 162 13.87 11.52 -10.54
CA ILE A 162 13.38 10.40 -9.73
C ILE A 162 12.68 10.95 -8.49
N GLN A 163 13.30 11.93 -7.82
CA GLN A 163 12.70 12.61 -6.66
C GLN A 163 11.40 13.34 -7.03
N PHE A 164 11.40 14.06 -8.16
CA PHE A 164 10.22 14.77 -8.65
C PHE A 164 9.06 13.83 -8.95
N TYR A 165 9.30 12.79 -9.75
CA TYR A 165 8.27 11.82 -10.12
C TYR A 165 7.77 11.06 -8.89
N SER A 166 8.69 10.66 -8.00
CA SER A 166 8.33 10.05 -6.71
C SER A 166 7.34 10.94 -5.95
N ARG A 167 7.62 12.23 -5.80
CA ARG A 167 6.71 13.17 -5.13
C ARG A 167 5.33 13.24 -5.78
N LEU A 168 5.24 13.26 -7.12
CA LEU A 168 3.96 13.22 -7.83
C LEU A 168 3.19 11.93 -7.55
N MET A 169 3.87 10.79 -7.60
CA MET A 169 3.26 9.48 -7.29
C MET A 169 2.74 9.44 -5.85
N HIS A 170 3.52 9.90 -4.88
CA HIS A 170 3.10 9.98 -3.48
C HIS A 170 1.87 10.87 -3.27
N THR A 171 1.84 12.03 -3.94
CA THR A 171 0.81 13.05 -3.75
C THR A 171 -0.50 12.67 -4.44
N TYR A 172 -0.43 12.16 -5.67
CA TYR A 172 -1.61 12.02 -6.53
C TYR A 172 -2.01 10.57 -6.80
N VAL A 173 -1.06 9.64 -6.76
CA VAL A 173 -1.35 8.22 -7.01
C VAL A 173 -1.64 7.56 -5.67
N TYR A 174 -0.65 7.39 -4.80
CA TYR A 174 -0.83 6.58 -3.60
C TYR A 174 -1.78 7.22 -2.56
N ASN A 175 -2.00 8.53 -2.65
CA ASN A 175 -2.81 9.31 -1.71
C ASN A 175 -2.55 8.86 -0.26
N GLU A 176 -1.26 8.84 0.09
CA GLU A 176 -0.76 8.25 1.32
C GLU A 176 -1.30 9.02 2.53
N ILE A 177 -2.32 8.44 3.14
CA ILE A 177 -2.50 8.63 4.58
C ILE A 177 -1.68 7.50 5.19
N PRO A 178 -0.52 7.79 5.82
CA PRO A 178 0.31 6.74 6.40
C PRO A 178 -0.50 5.96 7.44
N SER A 179 -0.91 4.74 7.10
CA SER A 179 -1.53 3.82 8.03
C SER A 179 -0.44 3.11 8.84
N VAL A 180 -0.74 2.86 10.11
CA VAL A 180 0.12 2.06 10.97
C VAL A 180 -0.76 1.11 11.73
N TYR A 181 -0.64 -0.18 11.44
CA TYR A 181 -1.19 -1.21 12.31
C TYR A 181 -0.47 -1.19 13.66
N ILE A 182 -1.25 -0.96 14.73
CA ILE A 182 -0.76 -1.05 16.10
C ILE A 182 -1.28 -2.37 16.71
N PRO A 183 -0.40 -3.28 17.14
CA PRO A 183 -0.83 -4.51 17.79
C PRO A 183 -1.54 -4.19 19.11
N ALA A 184 -2.61 -4.93 19.40
CA ALA A 184 -3.36 -4.77 20.65
C ALA A 184 -2.53 -5.09 21.90
N GLU A 185 -1.54 -5.98 21.78
CA GLU A 185 -0.74 -6.44 22.91
C GLU A 185 0.35 -5.43 23.28
N ARG A 186 0.20 -4.80 24.45
CA ARG A 186 1.04 -3.68 24.91
C ARG A 186 2.48 -4.10 25.18
N ILE A 187 2.70 -5.32 25.67
CA ILE A 187 4.05 -5.81 26.01
C ILE A 187 4.78 -6.42 24.81
N LEU A 188 4.11 -6.54 23.66
CA LEU A 188 4.61 -7.27 22.48
C LEU A 188 6.00 -6.81 22.07
N MET A 189 6.22 -5.50 21.96
CA MET A 189 7.52 -4.97 21.53
C MET A 189 8.66 -5.27 22.50
N SER A 190 8.38 -5.27 23.81
CA SER A 190 9.39 -5.61 24.81
C SER A 190 9.71 -7.10 24.84
N VAL A 191 8.73 -7.96 24.57
CA VAL A 191 8.94 -9.42 24.48
C VAL A 191 9.68 -9.73 23.19
N LEU A 192 9.24 -9.16 22.07
CA LEU A 192 9.84 -9.33 20.75
C LEU A 192 11.31 -8.90 20.75
N SER A 193 11.66 -7.78 21.37
CA SER A 193 13.06 -7.33 21.44
C SER A 193 13.98 -8.32 22.17
N LYS A 194 13.45 -9.09 23.14
CA LYS A 194 14.20 -10.12 23.87
C LYS A 194 14.30 -11.43 23.08
N ALA A 195 13.37 -11.68 22.17
CA ALA A 195 13.25 -12.93 21.41
C ALA A 195 13.68 -12.81 19.93
N ILE A 196 14.12 -11.63 19.47
CA ILE A 196 14.31 -11.34 18.04
C ILE A 196 15.30 -12.29 17.36
N PHE A 197 16.38 -12.67 18.04
CA PHE A 197 17.37 -13.60 17.50
C PHE A 197 16.83 -15.02 17.37
N SER A 198 15.95 -15.45 18.27
CA SER A 198 15.28 -16.76 18.16
C SER A 198 14.29 -16.81 16.99
N PHE A 199 13.64 -15.69 16.67
CA PHE A 199 12.82 -15.59 15.45
C PHE A 199 13.67 -15.72 14.20
N TYR A 200 14.81 -15.01 14.17
CA TYR A 200 15.75 -15.06 13.07
C TYR A 200 16.34 -16.47 12.86
N GLU A 201 16.82 -17.10 13.92
CA GLU A 201 17.37 -18.47 13.90
C GLU A 201 16.36 -19.49 13.36
N LYS A 202 15.09 -19.36 13.76
CA LYS A 202 14.02 -20.27 13.36
C LYS A 202 13.39 -19.92 12.01
N GLY A 203 13.86 -18.88 11.33
CA GLY A 203 13.27 -18.41 10.07
C GLY A 203 11.81 -17.95 10.20
N ILE A 204 11.38 -17.53 11.40
CA ILE A 204 10.01 -17.06 11.63
C ILE A 204 9.90 -15.64 11.06
N ASN A 205 9.06 -15.49 10.02
CA ASN A 205 8.82 -14.18 9.44
C ASN A 205 7.95 -13.32 10.37
N ILE A 206 8.36 -12.07 10.57
CA ILE A 206 7.57 -11.06 11.26
C ILE A 206 6.71 -10.35 10.21
N PRO A 207 5.40 -10.15 10.43
CA PRO A 207 4.55 -9.39 9.52
C PRO A 207 5.09 -7.98 9.26
N ASP A 208 5.01 -7.50 8.03
CA ASP A 208 5.56 -6.20 7.63
C ASP A 208 4.90 -5.04 8.40
N CYS A 209 3.60 -5.12 8.65
CA CYS A 209 2.89 -4.17 9.50
C CYS A 209 3.49 -4.06 10.92
N LEU A 210 3.92 -5.19 11.50
CA LEU A 210 4.61 -5.20 12.80
C LEU A 210 6.03 -4.67 12.71
N LYS A 211 6.77 -4.93 11.61
CA LYS A 211 8.11 -4.37 11.39
C LYS A 211 8.04 -2.83 11.30
N ILE A 212 7.09 -2.30 10.54
CA ILE A 212 6.85 -0.86 10.37
C ILE A 212 6.55 -0.22 11.72
N PHE A 213 5.63 -0.81 12.49
CA PHE A 213 5.29 -0.33 13.83
C PHE A 213 6.50 -0.40 14.78
N ALA A 214 7.23 -1.52 14.82
CA ALA A 214 8.38 -1.70 15.71
C ALA A 214 9.48 -0.67 15.45
N ASN A 215 9.75 -0.35 14.18
CA ASN A 215 10.71 0.67 13.80
C ASN A 215 10.27 2.05 14.32
N LYS A 216 9.02 2.45 14.04
CA LYS A 216 8.46 3.73 14.54
C LYS A 216 8.50 3.81 16.07
N TYR A 217 8.11 2.73 16.75
CA TYR A 217 8.15 2.63 18.22
C TYR A 217 9.56 2.82 18.77
N SER A 218 10.57 2.18 18.15
CA SER A 218 11.98 2.29 18.55
C SER A 218 12.51 3.72 18.40
N LEU A 219 12.26 4.36 17.26
CA LEU A 219 12.69 5.75 17.00
C LEU A 219 12.10 6.72 18.03
N VAL A 220 10.80 6.63 18.30
CA VAL A 220 10.12 7.49 19.29
C VAL A 220 10.65 7.23 20.70
N LYS A 221 10.93 5.97 21.06
CA LYS A 221 11.49 5.63 22.37
C LYS A 221 12.89 6.24 22.56
N THR A 222 13.73 6.22 21.54
CA THR A 222 15.08 6.82 21.58
C THR A 222 15.00 8.34 21.78
N ILE A 223 14.14 9.03 21.02
CA ILE A 223 13.93 10.48 21.16
C ILE A 223 13.51 10.83 22.59
N ARG A 224 12.53 10.10 23.14
CA ARG A 224 12.04 10.32 24.52
C ARG A 224 13.15 10.18 25.56
N ASN A 225 14.06 9.24 25.36
CA ASN A 225 15.17 8.99 26.29
C ASN A 225 16.30 10.04 26.14
N SER A 226 16.49 10.64 24.97
CA SER A 226 17.47 11.73 24.76
C SER A 226 16.99 13.10 25.27
N THR A 227 15.69 13.29 25.47
CA THR A 227 15.10 14.50 26.06
C THR A 227 14.92 14.45 27.58
N LYS A 228 15.43 13.39 28.23
CA LYS A 228 15.47 13.25 29.70
C LYS A 228 16.92 13.38 30.16
#